data_AF-A0A6N2AND1-F1
#
_entry.id   AF-A0A6N2AND1-F1
#
_cell.length_a   1.000
_cell.length_b   1.000
_cell.length_c   1.000
_cell.angle_alpha   90.00
_cell.angle_beta   90.00
_cell.angle_gamma   90.00
#
_symmetry.space_group_name_H-M   'P 1'
#
loop_
_entity.id
_entity.type
_entity.pdbx_description
1 polymer ?
#
loop_
_entity_poly.entity_id
_entity_poly.type
_entity_poly.pdbx_seq_one_letter_code
_entity_poly.pdbx_strand_id
1 'polypeptide(L)'
;MISTWRKKRASKRSNTKKQMEKTMELLMVPSHFKCPISLDLMSDPVTLSTGITYDRVSIETWIENGNQTCPITKKMLNTLEPIPNHTMRKMIQEWCVANKEYGIERIPTPRIPVTSSEVTGILRKIESCCKLQQGSESSRELVIKMRNMMKESTRNKRCFVANGAGKMLSSTLDCFTEKSSVYEVETIEEIISALTILLPLDSESKSILGSKSSLNCMIWFLKCGSLSSRRNSVFLLKEIMRMEEIWRVEELLKIDGGLESLVKLIKEPICPTTTKASLLTIYHMVNSSQLSNDKARSKFVELGLVELLIETLVDCEKSICEKVLGILAKLCNSHEGRKRANNYALTIPVLIKKLLRVSDLATEFSVSILWKLLIGKNDNVVLINEALQVGAFQKLLLLIQVGCGENTKEKASELLKLLNLHRGEVECIDSLDLKNLKRPF
;
A
#
# COMPACT_ATOMS: atom_id res chain seq x y z
N MET A 1 47.84 22.67 37.21
CA MET A 1 48.59 21.88 36.20
C MET A 1 47.72 20.86 35.41
N ILE A 2 46.43 21.12 35.16
CA ILE A 2 45.51 20.13 34.50
C ILE A 2 45.07 20.57 33.07
N SER A 3 45.41 21.78 32.63
CA SER A 3 44.94 22.35 31.35
C SER A 3 45.79 21.95 30.13
N THR A 4 47.02 21.49 30.31
CA THR A 4 47.96 21.14 29.21
C THR A 4 47.75 19.72 28.66
N TRP A 5 47.23 18.79 29.48
CA TRP A 5 47.00 17.40 29.09
C TRP A 5 45.73 17.19 28.23
N ARG A 6 44.66 17.96 28.47
CA ARG A 6 43.44 17.91 27.64
C ARG A 6 43.66 18.49 26.24
N LYS A 7 44.44 19.57 26.10
CA LYS A 7 44.77 20.17 24.79
C LYS A 7 45.63 19.25 23.91
N LYS A 8 46.62 18.54 24.50
CA LYS A 8 47.44 17.56 23.76
C LYS A 8 46.62 16.35 23.26
N ARG A 9 45.66 15.82 24.03
CA ARG A 9 44.77 14.72 23.58
C ARG A 9 43.77 15.15 22.51
N ALA A 10 43.22 16.36 22.59
CA ALA A 10 42.32 16.91 21.57
C ALA A 10 43.05 17.18 20.24
N SER A 11 44.27 17.70 20.30
CA SER A 11 45.16 17.88 19.13
C SER A 11 45.56 16.55 18.50
N LYS A 12 45.92 15.52 19.30
CA LYS A 12 46.22 14.18 18.78
C LYS A 12 45.00 13.54 18.10
N ARG A 13 43.80 13.60 18.71
CA ARG A 13 42.54 13.12 18.12
C ARG A 13 42.16 13.87 16.85
N SER A 14 42.38 15.18 16.80
CA SER A 14 42.14 16.00 15.60
C SER A 14 43.12 15.68 14.48
N ASN A 15 44.39 15.40 14.79
CA ASN A 15 45.38 14.94 13.81
C ASN A 15 45.09 13.52 13.31
N THR A 16 44.62 12.60 14.17
CA THR A 16 44.19 11.25 13.75
C THR A 16 42.89 11.27 12.95
N LYS A 17 41.94 12.16 13.28
CA LYS A 17 40.74 12.41 12.47
C LYS A 17 41.08 13.04 11.12
N LYS A 18 41.96 14.05 11.09
CA LYS A 18 42.45 14.65 9.84
C LYS A 18 43.33 13.69 9.04
N GLN A 19 44.07 12.77 9.67
CA GLN A 19 44.75 11.68 8.97
C GLN A 19 43.73 10.65 8.43
N MET A 20 42.72 10.24 9.20
CA MET A 20 41.64 9.37 8.70
C MET A 20 40.85 10.03 7.55
N GLU A 21 40.50 11.31 7.67
CA GLU A 21 39.78 12.07 6.63
C GLU A 21 40.66 12.29 5.39
N LYS A 22 41.97 12.53 5.55
CA LYS A 22 42.92 12.69 4.43
C LYS A 22 43.35 11.36 3.79
N THR A 23 43.16 10.24 4.48
CA THR A 23 43.41 8.87 3.98
C THR A 23 42.16 8.24 3.34
N MET A 24 40.97 8.72 3.68
CA MET A 24 39.69 8.30 3.09
C MET A 24 39.46 8.91 1.69
N GLU A 25 40.27 9.90 1.29
CA GLU A 25 40.18 10.60 0.00
C GLU A 25 40.84 9.89 -1.20
N LEU A 26 41.47 8.71 -1.07
CA LEU A 26 42.19 8.09 -2.21
C LEU A 26 42.00 6.58 -2.42
N LEU A 27 41.01 5.94 -1.80
CA LEU A 27 40.65 4.57 -2.21
C LEU A 27 39.67 4.59 -3.38
N MET A 28 40.22 4.79 -4.57
CA MET A 28 39.49 4.58 -5.81
C MET A 28 39.21 3.09 -6.00
N VAL A 29 37.94 2.71 -5.97
CA VAL A 29 37.49 1.39 -6.42
C VAL A 29 38.05 1.13 -7.82
N PRO A 30 38.79 0.03 -8.04
CA PRO A 30 39.30 -0.34 -9.35
C PRO A 30 38.20 -0.36 -10.41
N SER A 31 38.45 0.21 -11.59
CA SER A 31 37.43 0.39 -12.63
C SER A 31 36.78 -0.91 -13.08
N HIS A 32 37.54 -2.01 -13.12
CA HIS A 32 37.03 -3.34 -13.50
C HIS A 32 36.13 -3.98 -12.44
N PHE A 33 36.09 -3.44 -11.21
CA PHE A 33 35.13 -3.86 -10.18
C PHE A 33 33.83 -3.05 -10.22
N LYS A 34 33.76 -2.00 -11.04
CA LYS A 34 32.57 -1.17 -11.17
C LYS A 34 31.62 -1.73 -12.20
N CYS A 35 30.32 -1.67 -11.92
CA CYS A 35 29.29 -2.01 -12.88
C CYS A 35 29.29 -0.96 -14.01
N PRO A 36 29.28 -1.36 -15.30
CA PRO A 36 29.22 -0.40 -16.40
C PRO A 36 27.92 0.41 -16.49
N ILE A 37 26.87 0.01 -15.76
CA ILE A 37 25.57 0.71 -15.72
C ILE A 37 25.54 1.68 -14.54
N SER A 38 25.71 1.19 -13.30
CA SER A 38 25.61 2.04 -12.11
C SER A 38 26.88 2.80 -11.79
N LEU A 39 28.03 2.38 -12.34
CA LEU A 39 29.38 2.87 -12.01
C LEU A 39 29.81 2.62 -10.55
N ASP A 40 29.00 1.88 -9.80
CA ASP A 40 29.27 1.47 -8.41
C ASP A 40 29.98 0.11 -8.37
N LEU A 41 30.60 -0.19 -7.22
CA LEU A 41 31.21 -1.49 -6.95
C LEU A 41 30.17 -2.62 -7.13
N MET A 42 30.49 -3.62 -7.96
CA MET A 42 29.58 -4.75 -8.18
C MET A 42 29.46 -5.59 -6.91
N SER A 43 28.24 -5.75 -6.43
CA SER A 43 27.92 -6.59 -5.27
C SER A 43 27.67 -8.04 -5.66
N ASP A 44 27.02 -8.25 -6.81
CA ASP A 44 26.81 -9.57 -7.41
C ASP A 44 27.20 -9.54 -8.89
N PRO A 45 28.49 -9.75 -9.23
CA PRO A 45 28.94 -9.67 -10.61
C PRO A 45 28.41 -10.84 -11.45
N VAL A 46 27.79 -10.51 -12.58
CA VAL A 46 27.22 -11.44 -13.56
C VAL A 46 27.61 -11.05 -14.98
N THR A 47 27.80 -12.03 -15.84
CA THR A 47 28.29 -11.86 -17.21
C THR A 47 27.18 -12.17 -18.22
N LEU A 48 26.99 -11.26 -19.17
CA LEU A 48 26.13 -11.51 -20.33
C LEU A 48 26.82 -12.41 -21.37
N SER A 49 26.06 -12.95 -22.32
CA SER A 49 26.59 -13.70 -23.47
C SER A 49 27.62 -12.91 -24.31
N THR A 50 27.63 -11.59 -24.17
CA THR A 50 28.62 -10.70 -24.80
C THR A 50 29.97 -10.62 -24.07
N GLY A 51 30.11 -11.30 -22.92
CA GLY A 51 31.34 -11.33 -22.11
C GLY A 51 31.49 -10.16 -21.14
N ILE A 52 30.62 -9.15 -21.17
CA ILE A 52 30.67 -8.01 -20.25
C ILE A 52 30.02 -8.37 -18.91
N THR A 53 30.70 -8.01 -17.82
CA THR A 53 30.24 -8.23 -16.44
C THR A 53 29.55 -6.97 -15.91
N TYR A 54 28.43 -7.17 -15.21
CA TYR A 54 27.61 -6.14 -14.58
C TYR A 54 27.28 -6.54 -13.15
N ASP A 55 26.85 -5.58 -12.33
CA ASP A 55 26.11 -5.93 -11.12
C ASP A 55 24.74 -6.50 -11.51
N ARG A 56 24.34 -7.61 -10.89
CA ARG A 56 23.10 -8.34 -11.22
C ARG A 56 21.88 -7.43 -11.21
N VAL A 57 21.72 -6.61 -10.17
CA VAL A 57 20.52 -5.75 -10.04
C VAL A 57 20.44 -4.80 -11.22
N SER A 58 21.57 -4.17 -11.57
CA SER A 58 21.64 -3.20 -12.66
C SER A 58 21.28 -3.82 -14.01
N ILE A 59 21.80 -5.01 -14.31
CA ILE A 59 21.53 -5.65 -15.61
C ILE A 59 20.14 -6.31 -15.68
N GLU A 60 19.64 -6.87 -14.57
CA GLU A 60 18.28 -7.41 -14.52
C GLU A 60 17.25 -6.28 -14.72
N THR A 61 17.43 -5.11 -14.07
CA THR A 61 16.57 -3.94 -14.30
C THR A 61 16.63 -3.43 -15.74
N TRP A 62 17.81 -3.43 -16.36
CA TRP A 62 17.95 -3.05 -17.77
C TRP A 62 17.10 -3.94 -18.69
N ILE A 63 17.17 -5.27 -18.49
CA ILE A 63 16.41 -6.24 -19.27
C ILE A 63 14.91 -6.13 -18.99
N GLU A 64 14.53 -5.92 -17.73
CA GLU A 64 13.14 -5.72 -17.30
C GLU A 64 12.47 -4.51 -17.94
N ASN A 65 13.23 -3.45 -18.23
CA ASN A 65 12.75 -2.29 -18.96
C ASN A 65 12.51 -2.56 -20.47
N GLY A 66 12.57 -3.83 -20.90
CA GLY A 66 12.31 -4.26 -22.27
C GLY A 66 13.53 -4.26 -23.18
N ASN A 67 14.73 -3.99 -22.65
CA ASN A 67 15.94 -3.95 -23.47
C ASN A 67 16.45 -5.37 -23.77
N GLN A 68 16.60 -5.68 -25.05
CA GLN A 68 17.13 -6.98 -25.52
C GLN A 68 18.60 -6.90 -25.98
N THR A 69 19.26 -5.78 -25.74
CA THR A 69 20.64 -5.53 -26.14
C THR A 69 21.56 -5.37 -24.95
N CYS A 70 22.82 -5.73 -25.11
CA CYS A 70 23.86 -5.45 -24.14
C CYS A 70 24.06 -3.92 -24.01
N PRO A 71 24.04 -3.34 -22.78
CA PRO A 71 24.17 -1.90 -22.57
C PRO A 71 25.41 -1.27 -23.21
N ILE A 72 26.52 -2.02 -23.22
CA ILE A 72 27.83 -1.54 -23.71
C ILE A 72 28.04 -1.90 -25.17
N THR A 73 27.92 -3.19 -25.54
CA THR A 73 28.24 -3.62 -26.91
C THR A 73 27.12 -3.37 -27.90
N LYS A 74 25.91 -3.04 -27.41
CA LYS A 74 24.68 -2.87 -28.20
C LYS A 74 24.26 -4.08 -29.03
N LYS A 75 24.91 -5.23 -28.83
CA LYS A 75 24.57 -6.51 -29.49
C LYS A 75 23.32 -7.12 -28.86
N MET A 76 22.50 -7.76 -29.68
CA MET A 76 21.36 -8.56 -29.22
C MET A 76 21.83 -9.70 -28.30
N LEU A 77 21.09 -9.93 -27.21
CA LEU A 77 21.40 -10.97 -26.25
C LEU A 77 20.80 -12.31 -26.70
N ASN A 78 21.63 -13.34 -26.83
CA ASN A 78 21.18 -14.70 -27.12
C ASN A 78 20.32 -15.29 -25.98
N THR A 79 20.67 -14.93 -24.74
CA THR A 79 19.97 -15.32 -23.52
C THR A 79 19.77 -14.08 -22.65
N LEU A 80 18.58 -13.94 -22.06
CA LEU A 80 18.27 -12.86 -21.11
C LEU A 80 18.69 -13.19 -19.67
N GLU A 81 19.18 -14.42 -19.43
CA GLU A 81 19.71 -14.82 -18.13
C GLU A 81 21.22 -14.56 -18.05
N PRO A 82 21.67 -13.66 -17.16
CA PRO A 82 23.08 -13.41 -16.96
C PRO A 82 23.72 -14.51 -16.10
N ILE A 83 24.94 -14.91 -16.46
CA ILE A 83 25.67 -16.02 -15.83
C ILE A 83 26.49 -15.48 -14.64
N PRO A 84 26.43 -16.07 -13.44
CA PRO A 84 27.26 -15.62 -12.31
C PRO A 84 28.76 -15.60 -12.63
N ASN A 85 29.45 -14.50 -12.32
CA ASN A 85 30.90 -14.39 -12.48
C ASN A 85 31.60 -14.61 -11.13
N HIS A 86 31.82 -15.87 -10.77
CA HIS A 86 32.42 -16.25 -9.49
C HIS A 86 33.85 -15.72 -9.31
N THR A 87 34.64 -15.64 -10.39
CA THR A 87 36.00 -15.11 -10.36
C THR A 87 36.01 -13.63 -10.01
N MET A 88 35.22 -12.81 -10.72
CA MET A 88 35.09 -11.38 -10.41
C MET A 88 34.57 -11.15 -9.00
N ARG A 89 33.61 -11.97 -8.55
CA ARG A 89 33.10 -11.90 -7.17
C ARG A 89 34.21 -12.14 -6.15
N LYS A 90 35.02 -13.18 -6.35
CA LYS A 90 36.13 -13.52 -5.44
C LYS A 90 37.14 -12.38 -5.40
N MET A 91 37.53 -11.83 -6.55
CA MET A 91 38.45 -10.70 -6.64
C MET A 91 37.93 -9.45 -5.91
N ILE A 92 36.65 -9.12 -6.08
CA ILE A 92 36.01 -8.00 -5.38
C ILE A 92 36.01 -8.24 -3.87
N GLN A 93 35.64 -9.43 -3.41
CA GLN A 93 35.63 -9.76 -1.99
C GLN A 93 37.03 -9.70 -1.37
N GLU A 94 38.06 -10.20 -2.06
CA GLU A 94 39.45 -10.12 -1.65
C GLU A 94 39.90 -8.65 -1.55
N TRP A 95 39.54 -7.82 -2.52
CA TRP A 95 39.79 -6.39 -2.49
C TRP A 95 39.09 -5.70 -1.31
N CYS A 96 37.82 -6.03 -1.02
CA CYS A 96 37.12 -5.50 0.16
C CYS A 96 37.83 -5.87 1.46
N VAL A 97 38.28 -7.13 1.60
CA VAL A 97 39.00 -7.59 2.79
C VAL A 97 40.34 -6.87 2.95
N ALA A 98 41.10 -6.70 1.86
CA ALA A 98 42.37 -5.99 1.86
C ALA A 98 42.23 -4.50 2.23
N ASN A 99 41.07 -3.90 1.97
CA ASN A 99 40.81 -2.48 2.23
C ASN A 99 39.88 -2.23 3.42
N LYS A 100 39.73 -3.22 4.31
CA LYS A 100 38.86 -3.12 5.50
C LYS A 100 39.24 -1.96 6.43
N GLU A 101 40.52 -1.62 6.52
CA GLU A 101 41.03 -0.52 7.35
C GLU A 101 40.53 0.86 6.91
N TYR A 102 40.06 0.97 5.67
CA TYR A 102 39.50 2.18 5.08
C TYR A 102 37.98 2.22 5.13
N GLY A 103 37.34 1.35 5.92
CA GLY A 103 35.89 1.29 6.09
C GLY A 103 35.16 0.51 4.98
N ILE A 104 35.87 -0.19 4.09
CA ILE A 104 35.26 -1.05 3.08
C ILE A 104 34.89 -2.38 3.72
N GLU A 105 33.59 -2.65 3.83
CA GLU A 105 33.10 -3.93 4.33
C GLU A 105 33.11 -5.01 3.24
N ARG A 106 33.29 -6.25 3.66
CA ARG A 106 33.23 -7.40 2.76
C ARG A 106 31.80 -7.58 2.25
N ILE A 107 31.63 -7.59 0.94
CA ILE A 107 30.36 -7.94 0.31
C ILE A 107 30.07 -9.44 0.54
N PRO A 108 28.94 -9.81 1.16
CA PRO A 108 28.58 -11.20 1.39
C PRO A 108 28.34 -11.92 0.06
N THR A 109 28.62 -13.23 0.01
CA THR A 109 28.32 -14.03 -1.18
C THR A 109 26.81 -14.12 -1.35
N PRO A 110 26.25 -13.70 -2.51
CA PRO A 110 24.83 -13.85 -2.81
C PRO A 110 24.44 -15.34 -2.74
N ARG A 111 23.31 -15.65 -2.10
CA ARG A 111 22.77 -17.02 -2.09
C ARG A 111 22.42 -17.44 -3.50
N ILE A 112 22.58 -18.74 -3.80
CA ILE A 112 22.22 -19.29 -5.12
C ILE A 112 20.72 -19.02 -5.34
N PRO A 113 20.34 -18.31 -6.43
CA PRO A 113 18.94 -18.09 -6.74
C PRO A 113 18.20 -19.40 -6.95
N VAL A 114 16.93 -19.42 -6.59
CA VAL A 114 16.10 -20.62 -6.69
C VAL A 114 15.84 -20.93 -8.16
N THR A 115 15.95 -22.21 -8.52
CA THR A 115 15.68 -22.70 -9.88
C THR A 115 14.21 -23.06 -10.09
N SER A 116 13.76 -23.05 -11.34
CA SER A 116 12.38 -23.41 -11.70
C SER A 116 12.00 -24.83 -11.27
N SER A 117 12.94 -25.78 -11.37
CA SER A 117 12.74 -27.17 -10.96
C SER A 117 12.58 -27.31 -9.44
N GLU A 118 13.38 -26.59 -8.65
CA GLU A 118 13.26 -26.54 -7.19
C GLU A 118 11.92 -25.95 -6.77
N VAL A 119 11.51 -24.82 -7.38
CA VAL A 119 10.20 -24.21 -7.14
C VAL A 119 9.09 -25.21 -7.42
N THR A 120 9.09 -25.80 -8.62
CA THR A 120 8.05 -26.77 -9.00
C THR A 120 8.01 -27.96 -8.04
N GLY A 121 9.17 -28.43 -7.57
CA GLY A 121 9.26 -29.48 -6.57
C GLY A 121 8.63 -29.10 -5.22
N ILE A 122 8.85 -27.86 -4.76
CA ILE A 122 8.22 -27.34 -3.54
C ILE A 122 6.70 -27.23 -3.72
N LEU A 123 6.23 -26.65 -4.83
CA LEU A 123 4.81 -26.45 -5.08
C LEU A 123 4.04 -27.79 -5.14
N ARG A 124 4.59 -28.80 -5.83
CA ARG A 124 3.99 -30.16 -5.88
C ARG A 124 3.90 -30.82 -4.51
N LYS A 125 4.92 -30.63 -3.66
CA LYS A 125 4.89 -31.17 -2.29
C LYS A 125 3.77 -30.53 -1.47
N ILE A 126 3.63 -29.21 -1.52
CA ILE A 126 2.53 -28.50 -0.84
C ILE A 126 1.17 -29.00 -1.34
N GLU A 127 1.00 -29.11 -2.66
CA GLU A 127 -0.23 -29.62 -3.27
C GLU A 127 -0.55 -31.05 -2.82
N SER A 128 0.47 -31.92 -2.75
CA SER A 128 0.29 -33.30 -2.29
C SER A 128 -0.15 -33.39 -0.84
N CYS A 129 0.32 -32.49 0.04
CA CYS A 129 -0.13 -32.41 1.42
C CYS A 129 -1.64 -32.10 1.51
N CYS A 130 -2.16 -31.19 0.66
CA CYS A 130 -3.61 -30.89 0.66
C CYS A 130 -4.46 -32.07 0.18
N LYS A 131 -3.94 -32.86 -0.77
CA LYS A 131 -4.63 -34.03 -1.35
C LYS A 131 -4.63 -35.24 -0.41
N LEU A 132 -3.50 -35.52 0.25
CA LEU A 132 -3.27 -36.78 0.97
C LEU A 132 -3.59 -36.71 2.48
N GLN A 133 -4.04 -35.56 3.00
CA GLN A 133 -4.27 -35.35 4.45
C GLN A 133 -3.04 -35.68 5.32
N GLN A 134 -1.84 -35.62 4.75
CA GLN A 134 -0.62 -35.77 5.54
C GLN A 134 -0.42 -34.51 6.39
N GLY A 135 -0.02 -34.70 7.65
CA GLY A 135 -0.09 -33.72 8.74
C GLY A 135 0.20 -32.26 8.37
N SER A 136 -0.62 -31.36 8.91
CA SER A 136 -0.60 -29.90 8.69
C SER A 136 0.74 -29.23 8.98
N GLU A 137 1.57 -29.84 9.84
CA GLU A 137 2.91 -29.35 10.16
C GLU A 137 3.86 -29.41 8.96
N SER A 138 3.80 -30.47 8.14
CA SER A 138 4.67 -30.63 6.96
C SER A 138 4.34 -29.60 5.86
N SER A 139 3.06 -29.32 5.64
CA SER A 139 2.65 -28.29 4.67
C SER A 139 3.02 -26.89 5.15
N ARG A 140 2.88 -26.61 6.44
CA ARG A 140 3.26 -25.33 7.07
C ARG A 140 4.75 -25.04 6.88
N GLU A 141 5.63 -25.99 7.19
CA GLU A 141 7.07 -25.81 7.04
C GLU A 141 7.47 -25.51 5.59
N LEU A 142 6.85 -26.20 4.61
CA LEU A 142 7.09 -25.94 3.20
C LEU A 142 6.64 -24.54 2.78
N VAL A 143 5.49 -24.07 3.26
CA VAL A 143 5.01 -22.70 3.02
C VAL A 143 5.93 -21.66 3.66
N ILE A 144 6.39 -21.90 4.90
CA ILE A 144 7.38 -21.02 5.58
C ILE A 144 8.67 -20.95 4.76
N LYS A 145 9.18 -22.09 4.31
CA LYS A 145 10.40 -22.18 3.49
C LYS A 145 10.22 -21.39 2.18
N MET A 146 9.14 -21.64 1.45
CA MET A 146 8.78 -20.91 0.23
C MET A 146 8.72 -19.40 0.48
N ARG A 147 8.05 -18.98 1.56
CA ARG A 147 7.92 -17.57 1.95
C ARG A 147 9.27 -16.92 2.19
N ASN A 148 10.18 -17.60 2.90
CA ASN A 148 11.53 -17.09 3.16
C ASN A 148 12.32 -16.94 1.87
N MET A 149 12.26 -17.93 0.98
CA MET A 149 12.91 -17.89 -0.34
C MET A 149 12.40 -16.72 -1.19
N MET A 150 11.10 -16.42 -1.16
CA MET A 150 10.53 -15.25 -1.85
C MET A 150 10.98 -13.91 -1.26
N LYS A 151 11.17 -13.82 0.07
CA LYS A 151 11.65 -12.59 0.73
C LYS A 151 13.13 -12.33 0.50
N GLU A 152 13.92 -13.37 0.25
CA GLU A 152 15.36 -13.25 0.03
C GLU A 152 15.72 -12.45 -1.22
N SER A 153 14.94 -12.56 -2.31
CA SER A 153 15.18 -11.76 -3.52
C SER A 153 13.95 -11.60 -4.41
N THR A 154 13.90 -10.49 -5.14
CA THR A 154 12.90 -10.22 -6.18
C THR A 154 12.95 -11.25 -7.31
N ARG A 155 14.15 -11.75 -7.66
CA ARG A 155 14.34 -12.85 -8.62
C ARG A 155 13.64 -14.13 -8.17
N ASN A 156 13.81 -14.53 -6.90
CA ASN A 156 13.13 -15.71 -6.36
C ASN A 156 11.62 -15.53 -6.39
N LYS A 157 11.10 -14.38 -5.93
CA LYS A 157 9.67 -14.07 -6.02
C LYS A 157 9.15 -14.22 -7.46
N ARG A 158 9.85 -13.66 -8.45
CA ARG A 158 9.48 -13.80 -9.87
C ARG A 158 9.48 -15.26 -10.33
N CYS A 159 10.48 -16.05 -9.92
CA CYS A 159 10.53 -17.47 -10.24
C CYS A 159 9.32 -18.23 -9.67
N PHE A 160 8.90 -17.95 -8.44
CA PHE A 160 7.67 -18.50 -7.86
C PHE A 160 6.42 -18.08 -8.63
N VAL A 161 6.29 -16.80 -8.97
CA VAL A 161 5.16 -16.29 -9.77
C VAL A 161 5.10 -16.98 -11.13
N ALA A 162 6.21 -17.07 -11.85
CA ALA A 162 6.30 -17.71 -13.17
C ALA A 162 5.94 -19.21 -13.14
N ASN A 163 6.12 -19.87 -11.99
CA ASN A 163 5.77 -21.27 -11.78
C ASN A 163 4.36 -21.47 -11.19
N GLY A 164 3.50 -20.45 -11.20
CA GLY A 164 2.10 -20.60 -10.79
C GLY A 164 1.87 -20.66 -9.28
N ALA A 165 2.81 -20.14 -8.48
CA ALA A 165 2.70 -20.11 -7.02
C ALA A 165 1.39 -19.46 -6.50
N GLY A 166 0.92 -18.40 -7.16
CA GLY A 166 -0.30 -17.68 -6.77
C GLY A 166 -1.54 -18.59 -6.83
N LYS A 167 -1.74 -19.25 -7.98
CA LYS A 167 -2.84 -20.20 -8.20
C LYS A 167 -2.75 -21.36 -7.21
N MET A 168 -1.57 -21.97 -7.08
CA MET A 168 -1.37 -23.12 -6.20
C MET A 168 -1.72 -22.78 -4.74
N LEU A 169 -1.19 -21.66 -4.21
CA LEU A 169 -1.50 -21.25 -2.84
C LEU A 169 -2.97 -20.84 -2.66
N SER A 170 -3.59 -20.26 -3.68
CA SER A 170 -5.02 -19.92 -3.65
C SER A 170 -5.88 -21.18 -3.57
N SER A 171 -5.61 -22.19 -4.40
CA SER A 171 -6.29 -23.49 -4.33
C SER A 171 -6.03 -24.22 -3.03
N THR A 172 -4.81 -24.11 -2.49
CA THR A 172 -4.44 -24.72 -1.21
C THR A 172 -5.19 -24.06 -0.05
N LEU A 173 -5.29 -22.73 -0.03
CA LEU A 173 -6.11 -22.00 0.94
C LEU A 173 -7.55 -22.50 0.89
N ASP A 174 -8.14 -22.50 -0.29
CA ASP A 174 -9.54 -22.90 -0.49
C ASP A 174 -9.79 -24.33 0.02
N CYS A 175 -8.92 -25.27 -0.38
CA CYS A 175 -8.91 -26.66 0.07
C CYS A 175 -8.84 -26.83 1.60
N PHE A 176 -8.02 -26.05 2.31
CA PHE A 176 -7.96 -26.08 3.78
C PHE A 176 -9.19 -25.45 4.44
N THR A 177 -9.74 -24.38 3.84
CA THR A 177 -10.92 -23.70 4.38
C THR A 177 -12.22 -24.48 4.21
N GLU A 178 -12.38 -25.25 3.12
CA GLU A 178 -13.55 -26.12 2.92
C GLU A 178 -13.58 -27.30 3.89
N LYS A 179 -12.42 -27.82 4.28
CA LYS A 179 -12.28 -29.04 5.09
C LYS A 179 -12.28 -28.77 6.60
N SER A 180 -12.33 -27.51 7.03
CA SER A 180 -11.87 -27.08 8.35
C SER A 180 -12.53 -27.82 9.52
N SER A 181 -11.73 -28.71 10.13
CA SER A 181 -11.67 -28.89 11.58
C SER A 181 -10.67 -27.88 12.17
N VAL A 182 -10.76 -27.58 13.47
CA VAL A 182 -10.12 -26.45 14.18
C VAL A 182 -8.57 -26.41 14.12
N TYR A 183 -7.91 -27.39 13.51
CA TYR A 183 -6.45 -27.66 13.66
C TYR A 183 -5.52 -27.00 12.61
N GLU A 184 -6.00 -26.14 11.71
CA GLU A 184 -5.19 -25.67 10.56
C GLU A 184 -4.95 -24.15 10.51
N VAL A 185 -5.30 -23.42 11.57
CA VAL A 185 -5.19 -21.94 11.63
C VAL A 185 -3.78 -21.44 11.32
N GLU A 186 -2.74 -22.07 11.90
CA GLU A 186 -1.35 -21.63 11.70
C GLU A 186 -0.89 -21.83 10.25
N THR A 187 -1.26 -22.94 9.63
CA THR A 187 -0.95 -23.23 8.22
C THR A 187 -1.64 -22.23 7.30
N ILE A 188 -2.90 -21.92 7.58
CA ILE A 188 -3.66 -20.93 6.81
C ILE A 188 -3.05 -19.53 6.96
N GLU A 189 -2.66 -19.12 8.16
CA GLU A 189 -2.01 -17.82 8.39
C GLU A 189 -0.70 -17.71 7.58
N GLU A 190 0.05 -18.80 7.49
CA GLU A 190 1.26 -18.92 6.67
C GLU A 190 0.97 -18.81 5.17
N ILE A 191 -0.11 -19.44 4.69
CA ILE A 191 -0.56 -19.34 3.28
C ILE A 191 -0.99 -17.92 2.93
N ILE A 192 -1.83 -17.26 3.76
CA ILE A 192 -2.27 -15.87 3.55
C ILE A 192 -1.04 -14.93 3.54
N SER A 193 -0.08 -15.17 4.42
CA SER A 193 1.17 -14.41 4.47
C SER A 193 1.99 -14.59 3.18
N ALA A 194 2.10 -15.81 2.66
CA ALA A 194 2.79 -16.09 1.40
C ALA A 194 2.08 -15.47 0.18
N LEU A 195 0.75 -15.58 0.10
CA LEU A 195 -0.07 -14.93 -0.93
C LEU A 195 0.10 -13.40 -0.93
N THR A 196 0.20 -12.78 0.25
CA THR A 196 0.42 -11.33 0.37
C THR A 196 1.76 -10.90 -0.22
N ILE A 197 2.80 -11.73 -0.14
CA ILE A 197 4.11 -11.46 -0.78
C ILE A 197 4.01 -11.57 -2.30
N LEU A 198 3.15 -12.46 -2.81
CA LEU A 198 2.95 -12.70 -4.24
C LEU A 198 2.14 -11.60 -4.94
N LEU A 199 1.54 -10.65 -4.22
CA LEU A 199 0.79 -9.55 -4.83
C LEU A 199 1.63 -8.78 -5.88
N PRO A 200 1.01 -8.33 -7.00
CA PRO A 200 -0.39 -8.57 -7.40
C PRO A 200 -0.63 -9.99 -7.94
N LEU A 201 -1.84 -10.52 -7.73
CA LEU A 201 -2.24 -11.86 -8.22
C LEU A 201 -2.85 -11.79 -9.63
N ASP A 202 -2.83 -12.92 -10.34
CA ASP A 202 -3.55 -13.13 -11.59
C ASP A 202 -5.07 -13.29 -11.37
N SER A 203 -5.85 -13.28 -12.45
CA SER A 203 -7.32 -13.36 -12.41
C SER A 203 -7.82 -14.70 -11.87
N GLU A 204 -7.16 -15.81 -12.19
CA GLU A 204 -7.56 -17.15 -11.75
C GLU A 204 -7.38 -17.29 -10.23
N SER A 205 -6.23 -16.85 -9.71
CA SER A 205 -5.97 -16.75 -8.26
C SER A 205 -7.06 -15.95 -7.54
N LYS A 206 -7.46 -14.78 -8.07
CA LYS A 206 -8.52 -13.94 -7.47
C LYS A 206 -9.90 -14.57 -7.54
N SER A 207 -10.17 -15.35 -8.58
CA SER A 207 -11.43 -16.10 -8.69
C SER A 207 -11.53 -17.15 -7.58
N ILE A 208 -10.47 -17.92 -7.37
CA ILE A 208 -10.40 -18.94 -6.32
C ILE A 208 -10.54 -18.30 -4.93
N LEU A 209 -9.74 -17.27 -4.65
CA LEU A 209 -9.78 -16.56 -3.37
C LEU A 209 -11.10 -15.83 -3.10
N GLY A 210 -11.91 -15.60 -4.13
CA GLY A 210 -13.24 -15.02 -3.99
C GLY A 210 -14.29 -16.01 -3.48
N SER A 211 -13.99 -17.30 -3.37
CA SER A 211 -14.94 -18.31 -2.88
C SER A 211 -15.51 -17.96 -1.50
N LYS A 212 -16.70 -18.46 -1.19
CA LYS A 212 -17.33 -18.27 0.12
C LYS A 212 -16.41 -18.72 1.26
N SER A 213 -15.75 -19.86 1.13
CA SER A 213 -14.86 -20.43 2.17
C SER A 213 -13.63 -19.55 2.39
N SER A 214 -12.97 -19.13 1.31
CA SER A 214 -11.80 -18.25 1.36
C SER A 214 -12.13 -16.87 1.94
N LEU A 215 -13.24 -16.25 1.53
CA LEU A 215 -13.69 -14.97 2.09
C LEU A 215 -14.04 -15.08 3.57
N ASN A 216 -14.78 -16.12 3.99
CA ASN A 216 -15.10 -16.37 5.39
C ASN A 216 -13.84 -16.50 6.25
N CYS A 217 -12.84 -17.23 5.75
CA CYS A 217 -11.55 -17.38 6.41
C CYS A 217 -10.85 -16.03 6.60
N MET A 218 -10.76 -15.21 5.55
CA MET A 218 -10.13 -13.89 5.64
C MET A 218 -10.86 -12.99 6.65
N ILE A 219 -12.20 -12.99 6.66
CA ILE A 219 -13.01 -12.25 7.63
C ILE A 219 -12.80 -12.78 9.06
N TRP A 220 -12.71 -14.09 9.25
CA TRP A 220 -12.42 -14.68 10.55
C TRP A 220 -11.07 -14.18 11.10
N PHE A 221 -10.03 -14.13 10.26
CA PHE A 221 -8.75 -13.52 10.65
C PHE A 221 -8.86 -12.02 10.91
N LEU A 222 -9.73 -11.27 10.22
CA LEU A 222 -9.96 -9.85 10.53
C LEU A 222 -10.57 -9.65 11.93
N LYS A 223 -11.45 -10.56 12.35
CA LYS A 223 -12.13 -10.52 13.65
C LYS A 223 -11.23 -10.96 14.80
N CYS A 224 -10.57 -12.12 14.65
CA CYS A 224 -9.94 -12.85 15.76
C CYS A 224 -8.43 -13.09 15.59
N GLY A 225 -7.86 -12.73 14.44
CA GLY A 225 -6.46 -13.04 14.14
C GLY A 225 -5.43 -12.08 14.75
N SER A 226 -4.16 -12.45 14.62
CA SER A 226 -3.00 -11.62 14.96
C SER A 226 -2.98 -10.31 14.15
N LEU A 227 -2.20 -9.31 14.59
CA LEU A 227 -2.03 -8.08 13.79
C LEU A 227 -1.49 -8.36 12.38
N SER A 228 -0.64 -9.38 12.26
CA SER A 228 -0.06 -9.84 10.99
C SER A 228 -1.14 -10.46 10.09
N SER A 229 -1.93 -11.40 10.63
CA SER A 229 -2.99 -12.05 9.86
C SER A 229 -4.07 -11.06 9.46
N ARG A 230 -4.51 -10.17 10.35
CA ARG A 230 -5.47 -9.09 10.05
C ARG A 230 -4.98 -8.23 8.88
N ARG A 231 -3.70 -7.82 8.92
CA ARG A 231 -3.07 -7.03 7.86
C ARG A 231 -3.02 -7.79 6.53
N ASN A 232 -2.61 -9.06 6.55
CA ASN A 232 -2.48 -9.87 5.33
C ASN A 232 -3.86 -10.16 4.72
N SER A 233 -4.86 -10.51 5.54
CA SER A 233 -6.24 -10.74 5.11
C SER A 233 -6.84 -9.52 4.43
N VAL A 234 -6.70 -8.30 5.00
CA VAL A 234 -7.26 -7.11 4.35
C VAL A 234 -6.53 -6.77 3.04
N PHE A 235 -5.23 -7.08 2.91
CA PHE A 235 -4.53 -6.90 1.64
C PHE A 235 -5.02 -7.84 0.53
N LEU A 236 -5.31 -9.09 0.88
CA LEU A 236 -5.93 -10.03 -0.06
C LEU A 236 -7.35 -9.61 -0.41
N LEU A 237 -8.18 -9.25 0.57
CA LEU A 237 -9.54 -8.73 0.33
C LEU A 237 -9.52 -7.51 -0.58
N LYS A 238 -8.59 -6.57 -0.37
CA LYS A 238 -8.40 -5.41 -1.26
C LYS A 238 -8.09 -5.84 -2.70
N GLU A 239 -7.22 -6.82 -2.89
CA GLU A 239 -6.87 -7.30 -4.24
C GLU A 239 -8.04 -8.03 -4.91
N ILE A 240 -8.82 -8.81 -4.15
CA ILE A 240 -9.98 -9.56 -4.62
C ILE A 240 -11.13 -8.61 -5.00
N MET A 241 -11.42 -7.62 -4.16
CA MET A 241 -12.51 -6.65 -4.38
C MET A 241 -12.20 -5.63 -5.48
N ARG A 242 -10.96 -5.55 -5.95
CA ARG A 242 -10.59 -4.71 -7.09
C ARG A 242 -11.23 -5.17 -8.40
N MET A 243 -11.69 -6.42 -8.48
CA MET A 243 -12.38 -6.97 -9.64
C MET A 243 -13.84 -6.54 -9.68
N GLU A 244 -14.34 -6.16 -10.86
CA GLU A 244 -15.69 -5.61 -11.04
C GLU A 244 -16.80 -6.67 -11.08
N GLU A 245 -16.49 -7.93 -10.76
CA GLU A 245 -17.51 -8.99 -10.78
C GLU A 245 -18.44 -8.87 -9.56
N ILE A 246 -19.74 -8.85 -9.86
CA ILE A 246 -20.85 -8.53 -8.96
C ILE A 246 -20.90 -9.45 -7.74
N TRP A 247 -20.65 -10.74 -7.96
CA TRP A 247 -20.88 -11.81 -6.98
C TRP A 247 -20.00 -11.70 -5.73
N ARG A 248 -18.81 -11.08 -5.81
CA ARG A 248 -17.89 -11.01 -4.66
C ARG A 248 -18.41 -10.12 -3.53
N VAL A 249 -19.04 -9.01 -3.88
CA VAL A 249 -19.67 -8.11 -2.90
C VAL A 249 -20.85 -8.82 -2.24
N GLU A 250 -21.63 -9.57 -3.02
CA GLU A 250 -22.76 -10.36 -2.51
C GLU A 250 -22.30 -11.45 -1.54
N GLU A 251 -21.22 -12.17 -1.87
CA GLU A 251 -20.67 -13.18 -0.96
C GLU A 251 -20.16 -12.56 0.34
N LEU A 252 -19.43 -11.44 0.27
CA LEU A 252 -18.95 -10.77 1.49
C LEU A 252 -20.08 -10.24 2.37
N LEU A 253 -21.18 -9.78 1.76
CA LEU A 253 -22.38 -9.32 2.49
C LEU A 253 -23.09 -10.46 3.23
N LYS A 254 -22.98 -11.70 2.76
CA LYS A 254 -23.56 -12.87 3.43
C LYS A 254 -22.76 -13.34 4.64
N ILE A 255 -21.52 -12.86 4.79
CA ILE A 255 -20.64 -13.24 5.90
C ILE A 255 -20.99 -12.39 7.12
N ASP A 256 -21.48 -13.06 8.17
CA ASP A 256 -21.77 -12.42 9.45
C ASP A 256 -20.54 -11.66 9.97
N GLY A 257 -20.74 -10.43 10.45
CA GLY A 257 -19.68 -9.55 10.96
C GLY A 257 -18.58 -9.17 9.96
N GLY A 258 -18.77 -9.43 8.66
CA GLY A 258 -17.76 -9.14 7.62
C GLY A 258 -17.49 -7.65 7.46
N LEU A 259 -18.55 -6.85 7.36
CA LEU A 259 -18.44 -5.40 7.16
C LEU A 259 -17.98 -4.71 8.44
N GLU A 260 -18.47 -5.17 9.59
CA GLU A 260 -18.09 -4.74 10.94
C GLU A 260 -16.57 -4.87 11.13
N SER A 261 -15.98 -5.98 10.65
CA SER A 261 -14.54 -6.19 10.75
C SER A 261 -13.72 -5.18 9.93
N LEU A 262 -14.22 -4.77 8.76
CA LEU A 262 -13.59 -3.74 7.92
C LEU A 262 -13.68 -2.34 8.56
N VAL A 263 -14.86 -1.99 9.10
CA VAL A 263 -15.08 -0.74 9.84
C VAL A 263 -14.17 -0.69 11.08
N LYS A 264 -14.04 -1.80 11.80
CA LYS A 264 -13.15 -1.91 12.96
C LYS A 264 -11.69 -1.62 12.61
N LEU A 265 -11.19 -2.00 11.43
CA LEU A 265 -9.81 -1.67 11.00
C LEU A 265 -9.57 -0.17 10.74
N ILE A 266 -10.63 0.61 10.53
CA ILE A 266 -10.55 2.07 10.42
C ILE A 266 -10.59 2.69 11.81
N LYS A 267 -11.51 2.20 12.67
CA LYS A 267 -11.67 2.67 14.05
C LYS A 267 -10.46 2.36 14.93
N GLU A 268 -9.86 1.19 14.74
CA GLU A 268 -8.68 0.69 15.47
C GLU A 268 -7.55 0.40 14.47
N PRO A 269 -6.86 1.45 13.98
CA PRO A 269 -5.87 1.31 12.92
C PRO A 269 -4.63 0.55 13.40
N ILE A 270 -4.19 -0.45 12.63
CA ILE A 270 -2.94 -1.19 12.88
C ILE A 270 -1.74 -0.37 12.37
N CYS A 271 -1.80 0.08 11.12
CA CYS A 271 -0.83 0.96 10.48
C CYS A 271 -1.45 1.61 9.24
N PRO A 272 -0.87 2.71 8.72
CA PRO A 272 -1.49 3.46 7.61
C PRO A 272 -1.76 2.62 6.35
N THR A 273 -0.90 1.65 6.04
CA THR A 273 -1.06 0.78 4.87
C THR A 273 -2.24 -0.19 5.01
N THR A 274 -2.48 -0.72 6.21
CA THR A 274 -3.65 -1.53 6.54
C THR A 274 -4.94 -0.70 6.47
N THR A 275 -4.93 0.52 7.02
CA THR A 275 -6.09 1.42 6.94
C THR A 275 -6.43 1.77 5.48
N LYS A 276 -5.42 2.08 4.65
CA LYS A 276 -5.61 2.29 3.20
C LYS A 276 -6.20 1.07 2.51
N ALA A 277 -5.76 -0.13 2.86
CA ALA A 277 -6.30 -1.36 2.29
C ALA A 277 -7.77 -1.56 2.67
N SER A 278 -8.13 -1.38 3.94
CA SER A 278 -9.53 -1.45 4.38
C SER A 278 -10.41 -0.43 3.67
N LEU A 279 -9.96 0.83 3.60
CA LEU A 279 -10.67 1.89 2.87
C LEU A 279 -10.85 1.55 1.38
N LEU A 280 -9.83 1.02 0.72
CA LEU A 280 -9.96 0.62 -0.68
C LEU A 280 -10.91 -0.57 -0.87
N THR A 281 -10.88 -1.56 0.01
CA THR A 281 -11.85 -2.66 0.02
C THR A 281 -13.27 -2.12 0.11
N ILE A 282 -13.54 -1.24 1.08
CA ILE A 282 -14.84 -0.59 1.26
C ILE A 282 -15.21 0.25 0.03
N TYR A 283 -14.28 1.03 -0.51
CA TYR A 283 -14.51 1.84 -1.70
C TYR A 283 -14.98 0.98 -2.87
N HIS A 284 -14.29 -0.14 -3.15
CA HIS A 284 -14.71 -1.06 -4.21
C HIS A 284 -16.12 -1.64 -3.95
N MET A 285 -16.45 -1.97 -2.70
CA MET A 285 -17.80 -2.42 -2.33
C MET A 285 -18.89 -1.36 -2.49
N VAL A 286 -18.57 -0.07 -2.44
CA VAL A 286 -19.56 1.03 -2.53
C VAL A 286 -19.44 1.87 -3.80
N ASN A 287 -18.56 1.53 -4.75
CA ASN A 287 -18.31 2.39 -5.91
C ASN A 287 -19.38 2.26 -7.01
N SER A 288 -19.89 1.04 -7.26
CA SER A 288 -20.79 0.69 -8.37
C SER A 288 -22.27 0.91 -8.04
N SER A 289 -23.11 1.17 -9.03
CA SER A 289 -24.56 1.43 -8.86
C SER A 289 -25.42 0.15 -8.87
N GLN A 290 -24.83 -1.01 -8.55
CA GLN A 290 -25.54 -2.29 -8.52
C GLN A 290 -26.28 -2.48 -7.19
N LEU A 291 -27.29 -3.36 -7.19
CA LEU A 291 -28.13 -3.65 -6.03
C LEU A 291 -27.32 -4.14 -4.81
N SER A 292 -26.29 -4.97 -5.03
CA SER A 292 -25.41 -5.46 -3.96
C SER A 292 -24.59 -4.31 -3.34
N ASN A 293 -24.08 -3.39 -4.16
CA ASN A 293 -23.38 -2.21 -3.67
C ASN A 293 -24.32 -1.25 -2.91
N ASP A 294 -25.57 -1.11 -3.32
CA ASP A 294 -26.57 -0.34 -2.57
C ASP A 294 -26.87 -0.97 -1.20
N LYS A 295 -27.00 -2.29 -1.13
CA LYS A 295 -27.09 -3.02 0.15
C LYS A 295 -25.85 -2.79 1.01
N ALA A 296 -24.66 -2.84 0.42
CA ALA A 296 -23.41 -2.55 1.13
C ALA A 296 -23.36 -1.12 1.66
N ARG A 297 -23.76 -0.11 0.86
CA ARG A 297 -23.87 1.29 1.30
C ARG A 297 -24.78 1.43 2.50
N SER A 298 -26.01 0.89 2.42
CA SER A 298 -26.97 0.94 3.52
C SER A 298 -26.40 0.31 4.78
N LYS A 299 -25.78 -0.87 4.67
CA LYS A 299 -25.18 -1.57 5.81
C LYS A 299 -24.01 -0.80 6.42
N PHE A 300 -23.12 -0.21 5.63
CA PHE A 300 -22.04 0.62 6.15
C PHE A 300 -22.55 1.89 6.86
N VAL A 301 -23.64 2.49 6.37
CA VAL A 301 -24.28 3.63 7.02
C VAL A 301 -24.90 3.21 8.37
N GLU A 302 -25.57 2.06 8.43
CA GLU A 302 -26.08 1.49 9.70
C GLU A 302 -24.98 1.25 10.73
N LEU A 303 -23.79 0.85 10.27
CA LEU A 303 -22.60 0.62 11.10
C LEU A 303 -21.90 1.91 11.57
N GLY A 304 -22.44 3.09 11.25
CA GLY A 304 -21.87 4.38 11.66
C GLY A 304 -20.57 4.74 10.93
N LEU A 305 -20.38 4.22 9.70
CA LEU A 305 -19.18 4.52 8.92
C LEU A 305 -19.09 6.00 8.54
N VAL A 306 -20.22 6.70 8.37
CA VAL A 306 -20.23 8.12 7.96
C VAL A 306 -19.51 8.99 9.00
N GLU A 307 -19.92 8.87 10.26
CA GLU A 307 -19.36 9.60 11.39
C GLU A 307 -17.87 9.27 11.57
N LEU A 308 -17.52 7.97 11.54
CA LEU A 308 -16.14 7.51 11.64
C LEU A 308 -15.23 8.07 10.52
N LEU A 309 -15.73 8.15 9.28
CA LEU A 309 -14.98 8.72 8.17
C LEU A 309 -14.77 10.23 8.34
N ILE A 310 -15.76 10.97 8.84
CA ILE A 310 -15.62 12.41 9.11
C ILE A 310 -14.60 12.66 10.23
N GLU A 311 -14.61 11.86 11.29
CA GLU A 311 -13.59 11.90 12.35
C GLU A 311 -12.19 11.61 11.78
N THR A 312 -12.08 10.59 10.94
CA THR A 312 -10.83 10.21 10.28
C THR A 312 -10.27 11.35 9.42
N LEU A 313 -11.12 12.21 8.86
CA LEU A 313 -10.69 13.33 8.03
C LEU A 313 -9.98 14.43 8.83
N VAL A 314 -10.17 14.55 10.14
CA VAL A 314 -9.61 15.67 10.92
C VAL A 314 -8.08 15.70 10.78
N ASP A 315 -7.41 14.56 11.00
CA ASP A 315 -5.94 14.44 11.11
C ASP A 315 -5.30 13.35 10.21
N CYS A 316 -5.94 12.98 9.10
CA CYS A 316 -5.36 12.03 8.13
C CYS A 316 -4.24 12.62 7.24
N GLU A 317 -3.33 11.75 6.80
CA GLU A 317 -2.44 12.02 5.68
C GLU A 317 -3.23 12.13 4.35
N LYS A 318 -2.72 12.91 3.39
CA LYS A 318 -3.41 13.20 2.11
C LYS A 318 -3.92 11.94 1.39
N SER A 319 -3.10 10.89 1.36
CA SER A 319 -3.40 9.61 0.72
C SER A 319 -4.59 8.86 1.34
N ILE A 320 -4.85 9.04 2.64
CA ILE A 320 -6.00 8.46 3.35
C ILE A 320 -7.21 9.36 3.12
N CYS A 321 -7.04 10.68 3.22
CA CYS A 321 -8.12 11.64 3.06
C CYS A 321 -8.84 11.50 1.71
N GLU A 322 -8.11 11.32 0.61
CA GLU A 322 -8.74 11.11 -0.72
C GLU A 322 -9.64 9.86 -0.75
N LYS A 323 -9.23 8.74 -0.14
CA LYS A 323 -10.01 7.51 -0.07
C LYS A 323 -11.24 7.66 0.80
N VAL A 324 -11.08 8.31 1.95
CA VAL A 324 -12.16 8.61 2.89
C VAL A 324 -13.23 9.47 2.21
N LEU A 325 -12.81 10.55 1.52
CA LEU A 325 -13.72 11.41 0.75
C LEU A 325 -14.41 10.66 -0.38
N GLY A 326 -13.70 9.77 -1.08
CA GLY A 326 -14.27 8.93 -2.13
C GLY A 326 -15.38 8.01 -1.61
N ILE A 327 -15.18 7.38 -0.45
CA ILE A 327 -16.21 6.53 0.19
C ILE A 327 -17.38 7.39 0.67
N LEU A 328 -17.10 8.48 1.38
CA LEU A 328 -18.14 9.38 1.91
C LEU A 328 -19.03 9.93 0.78
N ALA A 329 -18.43 10.31 -0.36
CA ALA A 329 -19.16 10.77 -1.54
C ALA A 329 -20.12 9.70 -2.10
N LYS A 330 -19.77 8.41 -1.99
CA LYS A 330 -20.63 7.29 -2.40
C LYS A 330 -21.71 6.98 -1.37
N LEU A 331 -21.41 7.07 -0.07
CA LEU A 331 -22.41 6.90 0.99
C LEU A 331 -23.48 7.99 0.95
N CYS A 332 -23.10 9.25 0.66
CA CYS A 332 -24.04 10.37 0.52
C CYS A 332 -24.93 10.29 -0.73
N ASN A 333 -24.82 9.26 -1.56
CA ASN A 333 -25.81 9.00 -2.61
C ASN A 333 -27.16 8.54 -1.99
N SER A 334 -27.14 7.88 -0.83
CA SER A 334 -28.37 7.47 -0.14
C SER A 334 -28.90 8.59 0.75
N HIS A 335 -30.22 8.59 0.97
CA HIS A 335 -30.87 9.56 1.86
C HIS A 335 -30.35 9.43 3.30
N GLU A 336 -30.23 8.21 3.82
CA GLU A 336 -29.75 7.97 5.18
C GLU A 336 -28.28 8.40 5.35
N GLY A 337 -27.43 8.17 4.35
CA GLY A 337 -26.05 8.63 4.38
C GLY A 337 -25.93 10.16 4.45
N ARG A 338 -26.79 10.89 3.72
CA ARG A 338 -26.88 12.36 3.82
C ARG A 338 -27.38 12.82 5.18
N LYS A 339 -28.43 12.18 5.70
CA LYS A 339 -29.01 12.50 7.00
C LYS A 339 -27.96 12.36 8.12
N ARG A 340 -27.21 11.27 8.12
CA ARG A 340 -26.12 11.00 9.07
C ARG A 340 -25.02 12.06 8.99
N ALA A 341 -24.58 12.40 7.78
CA ALA A 341 -23.58 13.44 7.57
C ALA A 341 -24.07 14.82 8.04
N ASN A 342 -25.31 15.20 7.72
CA ASN A 342 -25.91 16.48 8.14
C ASN A 342 -26.06 16.61 9.66
N ASN A 343 -26.27 15.50 10.36
CA ASN A 343 -26.41 15.50 11.82
C ASN A 343 -25.06 15.52 12.55
N TYR A 344 -23.95 15.40 11.84
CA TYR A 344 -22.62 15.35 12.45
C TYR A 344 -21.92 16.72 12.33
N ALA A 345 -21.69 17.38 13.46
CA ALA A 345 -21.26 18.78 13.52
C ALA A 345 -19.93 19.07 12.79
N LEU A 346 -19.02 18.10 12.67
CA LEU A 346 -17.73 18.32 12.00
C LEU A 346 -17.82 18.24 10.47
N THR A 347 -18.96 17.82 9.89
CA THR A 347 -19.08 17.55 8.46
C THR A 347 -18.72 18.75 7.60
N ILE A 348 -19.41 19.88 7.78
CA ILE A 348 -19.20 21.07 6.95
C ILE A 348 -17.79 21.66 7.17
N PRO A 349 -17.33 21.91 8.41
CA PRO A 349 -16.00 22.48 8.64
C PRO A 349 -14.87 21.62 8.08
N VAL A 350 -14.95 20.30 8.22
CA VAL A 350 -13.91 19.39 7.75
C VAL A 350 -13.88 19.33 6.22
N LEU A 351 -15.04 19.20 5.55
CA LEU A 351 -15.09 19.20 4.08
C LEU A 351 -14.54 20.49 3.50
N ILE A 352 -14.95 21.64 4.04
CA ILE A 352 -14.47 22.95 3.60
C ILE A 352 -12.98 23.14 3.91
N LYS A 353 -12.46 22.58 5.01
CA LYS A 353 -11.02 22.57 5.31
C LYS A 353 -10.21 21.77 4.30
N LYS A 354 -10.77 20.70 3.70
CA LYS A 354 -10.05 19.81 2.77
C LYS A 354 -10.04 20.29 1.32
N LEU A 355 -10.97 21.17 0.92
CA LEU A 355 -10.98 21.80 -0.41
C LEU A 355 -9.60 22.40 -0.75
N LEU A 356 -9.08 22.08 -1.93
CA LEU A 356 -7.79 22.58 -2.46
C LEU A 356 -6.54 22.23 -1.63
N ARG A 357 -6.64 21.37 -0.60
CA ARG A 357 -5.50 21.03 0.29
C ARG A 357 -4.95 19.61 0.15
N VAL A 358 -5.70 18.71 -0.49
CA VAL A 358 -5.37 17.27 -0.58
C VAL A 358 -4.90 16.89 -1.98
N SER A 359 -5.84 16.83 -2.92
CA SER A 359 -5.66 16.53 -4.34
C SER A 359 -6.86 17.08 -5.12
N ASP A 360 -6.77 17.09 -6.45
CA ASP A 360 -7.90 17.50 -7.30
C ASP A 360 -9.09 16.57 -7.08
N LEU A 361 -8.87 15.25 -7.12
CA LEU A 361 -9.90 14.24 -6.89
C LEU A 361 -10.57 14.37 -5.50
N ALA A 362 -9.79 14.65 -4.45
CA ALA A 362 -10.34 14.92 -3.12
C ALA A 362 -11.20 16.19 -3.09
N THR A 363 -10.81 17.21 -3.87
CA THR A 363 -11.59 18.45 -4.01
C THR A 363 -12.90 18.18 -4.75
N GLU A 364 -12.88 17.41 -5.83
CA GLU A 364 -14.09 16.98 -6.55
C GLU A 364 -15.05 16.20 -5.63
N PHE A 365 -14.54 15.26 -4.82
CA PHE A 365 -15.36 14.53 -3.85
C PHE A 365 -15.94 15.47 -2.79
N SER A 366 -15.15 16.40 -2.25
CA SER A 366 -15.62 17.35 -1.23
C SER A 366 -16.73 18.25 -1.77
N VAL A 367 -16.56 18.81 -2.98
CA VAL A 367 -17.60 19.62 -3.65
C VAL A 367 -18.86 18.79 -3.90
N SER A 368 -18.70 17.55 -4.38
CA SER A 368 -19.81 16.63 -4.63
C SER A 368 -20.59 16.29 -3.35
N ILE A 369 -19.92 16.11 -2.22
CA ILE A 369 -20.57 15.88 -0.93
C ILE A 369 -21.32 17.16 -0.50
N LEU A 370 -20.64 18.31 -0.47
CA LEU A 370 -21.25 19.59 -0.07
C LEU A 370 -22.50 19.92 -0.91
N TRP A 371 -22.40 19.73 -2.22
CA TRP A 371 -23.52 19.91 -3.14
C TRP A 371 -24.72 19.03 -2.76
N LYS A 372 -24.50 17.74 -2.51
CA LYS A 372 -25.57 16.80 -2.09
C LYS A 372 -26.19 17.15 -0.73
N LEU A 373 -25.42 17.75 0.18
CA LEU A 373 -25.88 18.09 1.52
C LEU A 373 -26.64 19.43 1.56
N LEU A 374 -26.23 20.41 0.74
CA LEU A 374 -26.76 21.77 0.78
C LEU A 374 -27.84 22.03 -0.29
N ILE A 375 -27.78 21.39 -1.47
CA ILE A 375 -28.72 21.62 -2.58
C ILE A 375 -29.83 20.53 -2.55
N GLY A 376 -30.54 20.46 -1.42
CA GLY A 376 -31.62 19.48 -1.16
C GLY A 376 -32.97 20.15 -0.89
N LYS A 377 -34.05 19.35 -0.87
CA LYS A 377 -35.45 19.85 -0.77
C LYS A 377 -35.80 20.65 0.50
N ASN A 378 -34.96 20.61 1.52
CA ASN A 378 -35.10 21.42 2.73
C ASN A 378 -33.82 22.26 2.84
N ASP A 379 -33.87 23.52 2.41
CA ASP A 379 -32.76 24.47 2.56
C ASP A 379 -32.37 24.54 4.04
N ASN A 380 -31.31 23.83 4.40
CA ASN A 380 -30.91 23.69 5.79
C ASN A 380 -30.04 24.91 6.14
N VAL A 381 -30.69 26.05 6.33
CA VAL A 381 -30.08 27.38 6.54
C VAL A 381 -28.95 27.34 7.58
N VAL A 382 -29.07 26.50 8.61
CA VAL A 382 -28.02 26.27 9.61
C VAL A 382 -26.70 25.80 8.98
N LEU A 383 -26.74 24.79 8.11
CA LEU A 383 -25.55 24.26 7.44
C LEU A 383 -24.99 25.25 6.40
N ILE A 384 -25.86 26.03 5.76
CA ILE A 384 -25.47 27.09 4.82
C ILE A 384 -24.70 28.19 5.56
N ASN A 385 -25.23 28.65 6.70
CA ASN A 385 -24.58 29.65 7.54
C ASN A 385 -23.26 29.15 8.11
N GLU A 386 -23.21 27.90 8.56
CA GLU A 386 -21.95 27.27 8.99
C GLU A 386 -20.92 27.24 7.86
N ALA A 387 -21.32 26.84 6.64
CA ALA A 387 -20.44 26.82 5.48
C ALA A 387 -19.88 28.22 5.16
N LEU A 388 -20.73 29.27 5.22
CA LEU A 388 -20.31 30.66 5.07
C LEU A 388 -19.28 31.06 6.14
N GLN A 389 -19.54 30.76 7.41
CA GLN A 389 -18.65 31.09 8.54
C GLN A 389 -17.27 30.44 8.40
N VAL A 390 -17.17 29.22 7.85
CA VAL A 390 -15.88 28.53 7.64
C VAL A 390 -15.20 28.86 6.29
N GLY A 391 -15.71 29.88 5.58
CA GLY A 391 -15.11 30.41 4.36
C GLY A 391 -15.34 29.57 3.11
N ALA A 392 -16.50 28.89 3.00
CA ALA A 392 -16.85 28.10 1.82
C ALA A 392 -16.89 28.95 0.54
N PHE A 393 -17.48 30.15 0.62
CA PHE A 393 -17.66 31.03 -0.54
C PHE A 393 -16.33 31.38 -1.22
N GLN A 394 -15.35 31.84 -0.44
CA GLN A 394 -14.04 32.24 -0.96
C GLN A 394 -13.29 31.04 -1.57
N LYS A 395 -13.37 29.87 -0.93
CA LYS A 395 -12.70 28.65 -1.44
C LYS A 395 -13.33 28.13 -2.73
N LEU A 396 -14.66 28.16 -2.84
CA LEU A 396 -15.35 27.74 -4.07
C LEU A 396 -15.10 28.73 -5.21
N LEU A 397 -15.04 30.03 -4.92
CA LEU A 397 -14.65 31.03 -5.92
C LEU A 397 -13.22 30.80 -6.43
N LEU A 398 -12.28 30.58 -5.50
CA LEU A 398 -10.89 30.26 -5.84
C LEU A 398 -10.79 28.98 -6.67
N LEU A 399 -11.56 27.94 -6.35
CA LEU A 399 -11.61 26.69 -7.14
C LEU A 399 -11.99 26.95 -8.60
N ILE A 400 -13.01 27.78 -8.85
CA ILE A 400 -13.42 28.12 -10.22
C ILE A 400 -12.32 28.93 -10.94
N GLN A 401 -11.65 29.84 -10.24
CA GLN A 401 -10.59 30.68 -10.80
C GLN A 401 -9.32 29.90 -11.16
N VAL A 402 -8.90 28.98 -10.28
CA VAL A 402 -7.72 28.11 -10.51
C VAL A 402 -8.01 27.08 -11.61
N GLY A 403 -9.28 26.74 -11.81
CA GLY A 403 -9.74 25.76 -12.79
C GLY A 403 -10.01 24.39 -12.16
N CYS A 404 -11.10 23.75 -12.59
CA CYS A 404 -11.49 22.40 -12.19
C CYS A 404 -12.31 21.72 -13.30
N GLY A 405 -12.54 20.42 -13.21
CA GLY A 405 -13.35 19.68 -14.17
C GLY A 405 -14.80 20.18 -14.26
N GLU A 406 -15.43 20.05 -15.43
CA GLU A 406 -16.73 20.70 -15.73
C GLU A 406 -17.84 20.33 -14.72
N ASN A 407 -18.01 19.05 -14.41
CA ASN A 407 -18.98 18.57 -13.42
C ASN A 407 -18.74 19.17 -12.02
N THR A 408 -17.48 19.41 -11.65
CA THR A 408 -17.13 20.04 -10.36
C THR A 408 -17.42 21.53 -10.40
N LYS A 409 -17.14 22.19 -11.54
CA LYS A 409 -17.42 23.61 -11.78
C LYS A 409 -18.91 23.91 -11.75
N GLU A 410 -19.75 23.07 -12.37
CA GLU A 410 -21.22 23.17 -12.33
C GLU A 410 -21.73 23.15 -10.88
N LYS A 411 -21.34 22.12 -10.10
CA LYS A 411 -21.74 21.98 -8.69
C LYS A 411 -21.23 23.12 -7.82
N ALA A 412 -19.98 23.55 -8.02
CA ALA A 412 -19.41 24.69 -7.30
C ALA A 412 -20.17 25.98 -7.62
N SER A 413 -20.59 26.17 -8.87
CA SER A 413 -21.37 27.34 -9.30
C SER A 413 -22.76 27.35 -8.66
N GLU A 414 -23.44 26.20 -8.58
CA GLU A 414 -24.73 26.10 -7.88
C GLU A 414 -24.59 26.37 -6.38
N LEU A 415 -23.55 25.81 -5.74
CA LEU A 415 -23.25 26.10 -4.33
C LEU A 415 -23.00 27.59 -4.10
N LEU A 416 -22.26 28.26 -4.99
CA LEU A 416 -22.02 29.70 -4.89
C LEU A 416 -23.31 30.51 -5.03
N LYS A 417 -24.22 30.13 -5.95
CA LYS A 417 -25.54 30.78 -6.08
C LYS A 417 -26.33 30.67 -4.77
N LEU A 418 -26.39 29.47 -4.18
CA LEU A 418 -27.07 29.24 -2.90
C LEU A 418 -26.44 30.06 -1.77
N LEU A 419 -25.12 30.00 -1.62
CA LEU A 419 -24.39 30.72 -0.57
C LEU A 419 -24.52 32.25 -0.71
N ASN A 420 -24.62 32.77 -1.94
CA ASN A 420 -24.77 34.19 -2.19
C ASN A 420 -26.10 34.75 -1.67
N LEU A 421 -27.17 33.95 -1.67
CA LEU A 421 -28.48 34.35 -1.14
C LEU A 421 -28.44 34.63 0.37
N HIS A 422 -27.59 33.92 1.11
CA HIS A 422 -27.49 33.99 2.58
C HIS A 422 -26.28 34.81 3.07
N ARG A 423 -25.49 35.38 2.15
CA ARG A 423 -24.23 36.06 2.47
C ARG A 423 -24.41 37.29 3.36
N GLY A 424 -25.55 37.98 3.27
CA GLY A 424 -25.85 39.16 4.08
C GLY A 424 -26.24 38.85 5.53
N GLU A 425 -26.53 37.59 5.86
CA GLU A 425 -27.05 37.16 7.16
C GLU A 425 -25.96 36.71 8.14
N VAL A 426 -24.70 36.64 7.68
CA VAL A 426 -23.57 36.06 8.43
C VAL A 426 -22.38 37.02 8.41
N GLU A 427 -21.90 37.43 9.58
CA GLU A 427 -20.59 38.08 9.73
C GLU A 427 -19.49 37.08 9.36
N CYS A 428 -18.89 37.24 8.17
CA CYS A 428 -17.76 36.41 7.74
C CYS A 428 -16.59 36.60 8.73
N ILE A 429 -16.23 35.55 9.48
CA ILE A 429 -15.00 35.56 10.27
C ILE A 429 -13.84 35.45 9.28
N ASP A 430 -13.02 36.49 9.23
CA ASP A 430 -11.83 36.53 8.41
C ASP A 430 -10.90 35.35 8.79
N SER A 431 -10.38 34.65 7.79
CA SER A 431 -9.77 33.31 7.90
C SER A 431 -8.43 33.24 8.67
N LEU A 432 -8.14 34.25 9.50
CA LEU A 432 -6.90 34.39 10.26
C LEU A 432 -7.03 34.05 11.76
N ASP A 433 -8.23 33.96 12.33
CA ASP A 433 -8.40 33.74 13.78
C ASP A 433 -9.09 32.41 14.15
N LEU A 434 -8.37 31.30 13.98
CA LEU A 434 -8.69 30.02 14.63
C LEU A 434 -8.09 29.88 16.05
N LYS A 435 -7.80 31.00 16.73
CA LYS A 435 -7.21 30.98 18.08
C LYS A 435 -8.22 30.73 19.21
N ASN A 436 -9.52 30.86 18.96
CA ASN A 436 -10.54 30.88 20.01
C ASN A 436 -11.54 29.71 19.98
N LEU A 437 -11.26 28.63 19.23
CA LEU A 437 -12.01 27.38 19.41
C LEU A 437 -11.63 26.77 20.77
N LYS A 438 -12.42 27.12 21.80
CA LYS A 438 -12.42 26.44 23.09
C LYS A 438 -12.65 24.95 22.86
N ARG A 439 -11.60 24.15 23.08
CA ARG A 439 -11.68 22.69 23.17
C ARG A 439 -12.50 22.34 24.41
N PRO A 440 -13.56 21.53 24.34
CA PRO A 440 -13.88 20.67 25.46
C PRO A 440 -12.86 19.52 25.46
N PHE A 441 -12.45 19.12 26.65
CA PHE A 441 -11.48 18.05 26.91
C PHE A 441 -11.94 16.69 26.36
#